data_AF-A0A3Q0CSW4-F1
#
_entry.id   AF-A0A3Q0CSW4-F1
#
_cell.length_a   1.000
_cell.length_b   1.000
_cell.length_c   1.000
_cell.angle_alpha   90.00
_cell.angle_beta   90.00
_cell.angle_gamma   90.00
#
_symmetry.space_group_name_H-M   'P 1'
#
loop_
_entity.id
_entity.type
_entity.pdbx_description
1 polymer ?
#
loop_
_entity_poly.entity_id
_entity_poly.type
_entity_poly.pdbx_seq_one_letter_code
_entity_poly.pdbx_strand_id
1 'polypeptide(L)'
;MSNSHPLRPFTAVGEIDHVHILSEHIGALLIGEEYGDVTFVVEKKRFPAHRVILAARCQYFRALLYGGMRESQPEAEIPLQDTTAEAFTMLLKYIYTGRATLTDEKEEVLLDFLSLAHKYGFPELEDSTSEYLCTILNIQNVCMTFDVASLYSLPKLTCMCCMFMDRNAQEVLASEGFLSLSKAALLNIVLRDSFAAPEKDIFLALLNWCKHNTKENHAEIMQAVRLPLMSLTELLNVVRPSGLLSPDAILDAIKVRSESRDMDLNYRGMLIPEENIATMKYGAQVVKGELKSALLDGDTQNYDLDHGFSRHPIDDDCRSGIEIKLGQPSIINHIRLLLWDRDSRSYSYFIEVSMDELDWIRVIDHSHYLCRSWQKLYFPARVCRYIRIVGTHNTVNKIFHIVAFECMFTNKTFTLEKGLIVPMENVATIADCASVIEGVSRSRNALLNGDTKNYDWDSGYTCHQLGSGAIVVQLAQPYMIGSIRLLLWDCDDRSYSYYVEVSTNQQQWTMVADRTKVSCKSWPFSAALRVSGAAQLNSWSLPALQARLSGSSAVLVAVSW
;
A
#
# COMPACT_ATOMS: atom_id res chain seq x y z
N MET A 1 20.30 32.26 -18.16
CA MET A 1 20.69 32.03 -16.76
C MET A 1 19.90 30.86 -16.23
N SER A 2 20.53 29.68 -16.15
CA SER A 2 20.27 28.61 -15.16
C SER A 2 21.21 27.44 -15.45
N ASN A 3 22.48 27.60 -15.08
CA ASN A 3 23.41 26.48 -14.97
C ASN A 3 22.99 25.63 -13.77
N SER A 4 22.54 24.41 -14.02
CA SER A 4 22.46 23.36 -13.00
C SER A 4 23.47 22.27 -13.36
N HIS A 5 24.73 22.52 -12.97
CA HIS A 5 25.72 21.45 -12.87
C HIS A 5 25.38 20.61 -11.62
N PRO A 6 25.36 19.27 -11.71
CA PRO A 6 25.38 18.45 -10.51
C PRO A 6 26.73 18.65 -9.81
N LEU A 7 26.66 18.87 -8.50
CA LEU A 7 27.78 19.10 -7.59
C LEU A 7 28.83 17.97 -7.75
N ARG A 8 30.05 18.34 -8.13
CA ARG A 8 31.23 17.46 -8.03
C ARG A 8 31.39 17.00 -6.56
N PRO A 9 31.73 15.73 -6.29
CA PRO A 9 32.26 15.37 -4.99
C PRO A 9 33.55 16.16 -4.75
N PHE A 10 33.77 16.59 -3.51
CA PHE A 10 35.06 17.15 -3.09
C PHE A 10 36.15 16.08 -3.28
N THR A 11 36.85 16.11 -4.41
CA THR A 11 38.06 15.30 -4.59
C THR A 11 39.12 15.84 -3.63
N ALA A 12 39.65 14.96 -2.78
CA ALA A 12 40.74 15.31 -1.89
C ALA A 12 41.95 15.77 -2.72
N VAL A 13 42.70 16.75 -2.24
CA VAL A 13 43.83 17.41 -2.94
C VAL A 13 44.99 16.45 -3.31
N GLY A 14 44.88 15.15 -2.97
CA GLY A 14 45.84 14.09 -3.32
C GLY A 14 45.35 13.05 -4.34
N GLU A 15 44.14 13.17 -4.89
CA GLU A 15 43.59 12.16 -5.82
C GLU A 15 43.54 12.68 -7.27
N ILE A 16 44.16 11.94 -8.19
CA ILE A 16 44.10 12.18 -9.64
C ILE A 16 43.04 11.27 -10.25
N ASP A 17 41.93 11.85 -10.72
CA ASP A 17 40.84 11.12 -11.39
C ASP A 17 40.80 11.44 -12.89
N HIS A 18 41.39 10.55 -13.68
CA HIS A 18 41.41 10.62 -15.14
C HIS A 18 40.54 9.52 -15.78
N VAL A 19 39.55 8.97 -15.06
CA VAL A 19 38.71 7.86 -15.54
C VAL A 19 37.98 8.23 -16.84
N HIS A 20 37.58 9.49 -17.00
CA HIS A 20 36.97 9.95 -18.24
C HIS A 20 37.91 9.84 -19.44
N ILE A 21 39.18 10.21 -19.29
CA ILE A 21 40.18 10.15 -20.37
C ILE A 21 40.45 8.69 -20.75
N LEU A 22 40.57 7.79 -19.75
CA LEU A 22 40.70 6.36 -19.98
C LEU A 22 39.50 5.79 -20.76
N SER A 23 38.27 6.18 -20.37
CA SER A 23 37.04 5.79 -21.04
C SER A 23 36.98 6.25 -22.49
N GLU A 24 37.45 7.47 -22.80
CA GLU A 24 37.53 7.98 -24.17
C GLU A 24 38.57 7.22 -25.00
N HIS A 25 39.76 6.98 -24.45
CA HIS A 25 40.83 6.25 -25.15
C HIS A 25 40.43 4.81 -25.46
N ILE A 26 39.82 4.10 -24.49
CA ILE A 26 39.29 2.76 -24.73
C ILE A 26 38.11 2.82 -25.70
N GLY A 27 37.21 3.79 -25.55
CA GLY A 27 36.08 4.00 -26.46
C GLY A 27 36.47 4.20 -27.92
N ALA A 28 37.60 4.87 -28.19
CA ALA A 28 38.11 5.05 -29.56
C ALA A 28 38.47 3.72 -30.25
N LEU A 29 38.87 2.69 -29.47
CA LEU A 29 39.13 1.34 -30.00
C LEU A 29 37.87 0.65 -30.53
N LEU A 30 36.67 1.09 -30.16
CA LEU A 30 35.43 0.53 -30.73
C LEU A 30 35.22 1.00 -32.18
N ILE A 31 35.72 2.19 -32.53
CA ILE A 31 35.54 2.80 -33.86
C ILE A 31 36.60 2.29 -34.83
N GLY A 32 37.81 2.00 -34.35
CA GLY A 32 38.88 1.40 -35.13
C GLY A 32 38.75 -0.13 -35.17
N GLU A 33 39.03 -0.75 -36.32
CA GLU A 33 39.21 -2.21 -36.40
C GLU A 33 40.59 -2.66 -35.88
N GLU A 34 41.41 -1.71 -35.42
CA GLU A 34 42.77 -1.95 -34.95
C GLU A 34 42.77 -2.84 -33.70
N TYR A 35 43.62 -3.87 -33.69
CA TYR A 35 43.81 -4.82 -32.59
C TYR A 35 42.59 -5.69 -32.22
N GLY A 36 41.53 -5.68 -33.04
CA GLY A 36 40.38 -6.58 -32.88
C GLY A 36 40.79 -8.04 -33.07
N ASP A 37 40.43 -8.89 -32.11
CA ASP A 37 40.79 -10.32 -32.05
C ASP A 37 39.56 -11.26 -31.97
N VAL A 38 38.36 -10.70 -32.11
CA VAL A 38 37.08 -11.40 -32.27
C VAL A 38 36.11 -10.57 -33.13
N THR A 39 35.21 -11.22 -33.87
CA THR A 39 34.15 -10.53 -34.62
C THR A 39 32.78 -11.10 -34.27
N PHE A 40 31.83 -10.24 -33.88
CA PHE A 40 30.42 -10.64 -33.74
C PHE A 40 29.66 -10.38 -35.03
N VAL A 41 28.76 -11.30 -35.39
CA VAL A 41 27.89 -11.15 -36.55
C VAL A 41 26.46 -11.01 -36.06
N VAL A 42 25.88 -9.82 -36.24
CA VAL A 42 24.53 -9.45 -35.79
C VAL A 42 23.76 -8.89 -36.99
N GLU A 43 22.62 -9.46 -37.34
CA GLU A 43 21.82 -9.07 -38.53
C GLU A 43 22.66 -8.93 -39.82
N LYS A 44 23.65 -9.82 -40.01
CA LYS A 44 24.61 -9.82 -41.13
C LYS A 44 25.60 -8.63 -41.13
N LYS A 45 25.59 -7.78 -40.10
CA LYS A 45 26.62 -6.77 -39.85
C LYS A 45 27.73 -7.37 -39.00
N ARG A 46 28.98 -7.01 -39.30
CA ARG A 46 30.17 -7.47 -38.57
C ARG A 46 30.58 -6.41 -37.55
N PHE A 47 30.89 -6.86 -36.33
CA PHE A 47 31.31 -6.03 -35.21
C PHE A 47 32.66 -6.55 -34.69
N PRO A 48 33.79 -6.05 -35.22
CA PRO A 48 35.10 -6.32 -34.67
C PRO A 48 35.19 -5.83 -33.22
N ALA A 49 35.80 -6.60 -32.33
CA ALA A 49 35.91 -6.27 -30.91
C ALA A 49 37.16 -6.90 -30.27
N HIS A 50 37.39 -6.56 -29.01
CA HIS A 50 38.56 -6.95 -28.22
C HIS A 50 38.16 -7.91 -27.10
N ARG A 51 38.67 -9.14 -27.16
CA ARG A 51 38.35 -10.22 -26.22
C ARG A 51 38.66 -9.84 -24.78
N VAL A 52 39.79 -9.16 -24.56
CA VAL A 52 40.23 -8.75 -23.21
C VAL A 52 39.27 -7.77 -22.56
N ILE A 53 38.73 -6.81 -23.32
CA ILE A 53 37.79 -5.79 -22.81
C ILE A 53 36.46 -6.44 -22.46
N LEU A 54 35.92 -7.24 -23.39
CA LEU A 54 34.67 -7.96 -23.19
C LEU A 54 34.73 -8.90 -21.98
N ALA A 55 35.81 -9.68 -21.86
CA ALA A 55 36.00 -10.61 -20.76
C ALA A 55 36.29 -9.94 -19.41
N ALA A 56 36.85 -8.73 -19.41
CA ALA A 56 37.04 -7.94 -18.20
C ALA A 56 35.72 -7.37 -17.67
N ARG A 57 34.78 -7.02 -18.56
CA ARG A 57 33.52 -6.36 -18.23
C ARG A 57 32.33 -7.30 -18.08
N CYS A 58 32.41 -8.51 -18.64
CA CYS A 58 31.28 -9.44 -18.68
C CYS A 58 31.74 -10.89 -18.51
N GLN A 59 31.20 -11.55 -17.48
CA GLN A 59 31.53 -12.94 -17.18
C GLN A 59 31.06 -13.91 -18.28
N TYR A 60 29.94 -13.62 -18.95
CA TYR A 60 29.48 -14.40 -20.09
C TYR A 60 30.50 -14.38 -21.23
N PHE A 61 30.95 -13.19 -21.66
CA PHE A 61 31.97 -13.09 -22.71
C PHE A 61 33.31 -13.67 -22.27
N ARG A 62 33.68 -13.58 -20.98
CA ARG A 62 34.85 -14.27 -20.44
C ARG A 62 34.77 -15.78 -20.64
N ALA A 63 33.64 -16.39 -20.29
CA ALA A 63 33.44 -17.82 -20.47
C ALA A 63 33.42 -18.22 -21.95
N LEU A 64 32.73 -17.44 -22.80
CA LEU A 64 32.64 -17.69 -24.24
C LEU A 64 34.02 -17.65 -24.92
N LEU A 65 34.82 -16.63 -24.61
CA LEU A 65 36.06 -16.33 -25.32
C LEU A 65 37.28 -17.02 -24.71
N TYR A 66 37.27 -17.39 -23.42
CA TYR A 66 38.41 -18.05 -22.77
C TYR A 66 38.08 -19.46 -22.24
N GLY A 67 36.90 -19.99 -22.53
CA GLY A 67 36.44 -21.30 -22.06
C GLY A 67 36.91 -22.51 -22.86
N GLY A 68 37.73 -22.33 -23.90
CA GLY A 68 38.33 -23.43 -24.69
C GLY A 68 37.42 -24.07 -25.74
N MET A 69 36.25 -23.49 -26.02
CA MET A 69 35.33 -23.92 -27.09
C MET A 69 35.72 -23.35 -28.46
N ARG A 70 35.01 -23.69 -29.54
CA ARG A 70 35.33 -23.22 -30.91
C ARG A 70 35.40 -21.68 -30.99
N GLU A 71 34.53 -21.01 -30.24
CA GLU A 71 34.40 -19.56 -30.12
C GLU A 71 35.60 -18.90 -29.40
N SER A 72 36.47 -19.71 -28.77
CA SER A 72 37.70 -19.23 -28.11
C SER A 72 38.91 -19.12 -29.06
N GLN A 73 38.78 -19.52 -30.32
CA GLN A 73 39.87 -19.34 -31.28
C GLN A 73 40.08 -17.85 -31.61
N PRO A 74 41.34 -17.39 -31.78
CA PRO A 74 41.61 -16.05 -32.31
C PRO A 74 40.89 -15.86 -33.65
N GLU A 75 40.34 -14.68 -33.89
CA GLU A 75 39.62 -14.34 -35.15
C GLU A 75 38.29 -15.11 -35.34
N ALA A 76 37.75 -15.72 -34.29
CA ALA A 76 36.45 -16.39 -34.36
C ALA A 76 35.32 -15.40 -34.74
N GLU A 77 34.48 -15.82 -35.68
CA GLU A 77 33.22 -15.15 -35.99
C GLU A 77 32.09 -15.75 -35.15
N ILE A 78 31.48 -14.93 -34.29
CA ILE A 78 30.45 -15.35 -33.34
C ILE A 78 29.10 -14.78 -33.79
N PRO A 79 28.19 -15.61 -34.36
CA PRO A 79 26.86 -15.14 -34.71
C PRO A 79 26.01 -14.95 -33.45
N LEU A 80 25.43 -13.76 -33.27
CA LEU A 80 24.42 -13.50 -32.24
C LEU A 80 23.05 -13.55 -32.89
N GLN A 81 22.26 -14.56 -32.50
CA GLN A 81 20.87 -14.71 -32.90
C GLN A 81 19.97 -13.92 -31.94
N ASP A 82 18.82 -13.48 -32.44
CA ASP A 82 17.80 -12.74 -31.68
C ASP A 82 18.38 -11.51 -30.99
N THR A 83 19.16 -10.72 -31.73
CA THR A 83 19.77 -9.49 -31.25
C THR A 83 19.79 -8.50 -32.39
N THR A 84 19.29 -7.29 -32.15
CA THR A 84 19.32 -6.20 -33.13
C THR A 84 20.68 -5.52 -33.13
N ALA A 85 21.13 -5.10 -34.31
CA ALA A 85 22.43 -4.44 -34.47
C ALA A 85 22.51 -3.12 -33.68
N GLU A 86 21.41 -2.40 -33.55
CA GLU A 86 21.31 -1.12 -32.85
C GLU A 86 21.52 -1.30 -31.34
N ALA A 87 20.76 -2.20 -30.70
CA ALA A 87 20.92 -2.50 -29.27
C ALA A 87 22.30 -3.08 -28.95
N PHE A 88 22.86 -3.94 -29.81
CA PHE A 88 24.20 -4.48 -29.62
C PHE A 88 25.29 -3.40 -29.73
N THR A 89 25.12 -2.43 -30.64
CA THR A 89 26.03 -1.28 -30.77
C THR A 89 26.03 -0.45 -29.48
N MET A 90 24.85 -0.19 -28.91
CA MET A 90 24.73 0.50 -27.62
C MET A 90 25.43 -0.27 -26.50
N LEU A 91 25.26 -1.59 -26.45
CA LEU A 91 25.91 -2.43 -25.44
C LEU A 91 27.42 -2.43 -25.58
N LEU A 92 27.96 -2.58 -26.80
CA LEU A 92 29.39 -2.50 -27.01
C LEU A 92 29.94 -1.13 -26.58
N LYS A 93 29.27 -0.03 -26.94
CA LYS A 93 29.64 1.31 -26.49
C LYS A 93 29.66 1.39 -24.96
N TYR A 94 28.65 0.84 -24.28
CA TYR A 94 28.61 0.78 -22.82
C TYR A 94 29.75 -0.06 -22.24
N ILE A 95 30.07 -1.22 -22.81
CA ILE A 95 31.16 -2.08 -22.34
C ILE A 95 32.51 -1.34 -22.39
N TYR A 96 32.77 -0.62 -23.48
CA TYR A 96 34.04 0.08 -23.68
C TYR A 96 34.14 1.37 -22.85
N THR A 97 33.04 2.13 -22.75
CA THR A 97 33.08 3.49 -22.18
C THR A 97 32.47 3.60 -20.79
N GLY A 98 31.64 2.65 -20.39
CA GLY A 98 30.76 2.75 -19.22
C GLY A 98 29.61 3.75 -19.40
N ARG A 99 29.32 4.20 -20.63
CA ARG A 99 28.28 5.20 -20.92
C ARG A 99 27.29 4.68 -21.97
N ALA A 100 26.02 4.99 -21.77
CA ALA A 100 24.94 4.79 -22.73
C ALA A 100 24.05 6.04 -22.78
N THR A 101 23.44 6.32 -23.93
CA THR A 101 22.52 7.45 -24.13
C THR A 101 21.19 6.87 -24.57
N LEU A 102 20.10 7.22 -23.87
CA LEU A 102 18.78 6.60 -24.06
C LEU A 102 17.72 7.58 -24.60
N THR A 103 18.01 8.88 -24.64
CA THR A 103 17.03 9.97 -24.83
C THR A 103 16.34 10.01 -26.19
N ASP A 104 16.96 9.46 -27.23
CA ASP A 104 16.51 9.57 -28.62
C ASP A 104 16.35 8.21 -29.30
N GLU A 105 16.48 7.14 -28.53
CA GLU A 105 16.37 5.78 -29.03
C GLU A 105 14.91 5.34 -29.09
N LYS A 106 14.59 4.49 -30.07
CA LYS A 106 13.25 3.90 -30.19
C LYS A 106 12.99 2.95 -29.03
N GLU A 107 11.74 2.85 -28.62
CA GLU A 107 11.31 2.01 -27.50
C GLU A 107 11.68 0.54 -27.70
N GLU A 108 11.52 0.00 -28.90
CA GLU A 108 11.93 -1.37 -29.25
C GLU A 108 13.44 -1.59 -29.02
N VAL A 109 14.28 -0.63 -29.40
CA VAL A 109 15.74 -0.69 -29.22
C VAL A 109 16.10 -0.62 -27.73
N LEU A 110 15.39 0.19 -26.94
CA LEU A 110 15.59 0.27 -25.50
C LEU A 110 15.22 -1.04 -24.79
N LEU A 111 14.14 -1.70 -25.22
CA LEU A 111 13.72 -3.01 -24.69
C LEU A 111 14.69 -4.12 -25.09
N ASP A 112 15.20 -4.10 -26.32
CA ASP A 112 16.28 -4.99 -26.75
C ASP A 112 17.56 -4.72 -25.94
N PHE A 113 17.90 -3.45 -25.71
CA PHE A 113 19.06 -3.07 -24.93
C PHE A 113 18.96 -3.56 -23.47
N LEU A 114 17.78 -3.42 -22.85
CA LEU A 114 17.47 -4.01 -21.55
C LEU A 114 17.60 -5.54 -21.57
N SER A 115 17.07 -6.18 -22.62
CA SER A 115 17.17 -7.63 -22.83
C SER A 115 18.63 -8.10 -22.87
N LEU A 116 19.51 -7.36 -23.55
CA LEU A 116 20.93 -7.68 -23.61
C LEU A 116 21.64 -7.41 -22.27
N ALA A 117 21.27 -6.34 -21.56
CA ALA A 117 21.79 -6.08 -20.22
C ALA A 117 21.49 -7.26 -19.28
N HIS A 118 20.26 -7.76 -19.29
CA HIS A 118 19.85 -8.95 -18.55
C HIS A 118 20.60 -10.21 -19.01
N LYS A 119 20.55 -10.51 -20.33
CA LYS A 119 21.15 -11.71 -20.94
C LYS A 119 22.64 -11.85 -20.67
N TYR A 120 23.38 -10.74 -20.66
CA TYR A 120 24.83 -10.75 -20.44
C TYR A 120 25.24 -10.41 -19.01
N GLY A 121 24.28 -10.17 -18.10
CA GLY A 121 24.51 -10.00 -16.67
C GLY A 121 25.11 -8.65 -16.29
N PHE A 122 24.51 -7.54 -16.74
CA PHE A 122 24.84 -6.17 -16.37
C PHE A 122 23.77 -5.55 -15.47
N PRO A 123 23.78 -5.81 -14.14
CA PRO A 123 22.71 -5.38 -13.25
C PRO A 123 22.59 -3.86 -13.13
N GLU A 124 23.70 -3.12 -13.09
CA GLU A 124 23.64 -1.65 -12.99
C GLU A 124 23.07 -1.00 -14.26
N LEU A 125 23.32 -1.63 -15.42
CA LEU A 125 22.75 -1.19 -16.69
C LEU A 125 21.25 -1.53 -16.75
N GLU A 126 20.88 -2.74 -16.34
CA GLU A 126 19.50 -3.19 -16.24
C GLU A 126 18.66 -2.26 -15.35
N ASP A 127 19.17 -1.91 -14.17
CA ASP A 127 18.54 -0.98 -13.24
C ASP A 127 18.37 0.41 -13.87
N SER A 128 19.43 0.95 -14.47
CA SER A 128 19.43 2.31 -15.06
C SER A 128 18.49 2.40 -16.26
N THR A 129 18.48 1.39 -17.14
CA THR A 129 17.56 1.34 -18.28
C THR A 129 16.12 1.15 -17.84
N SER A 130 15.87 0.33 -16.81
CA SER A 130 14.53 0.15 -16.23
C SER A 130 13.99 1.45 -15.62
N GLU A 131 14.83 2.21 -14.92
CA GLU A 131 14.46 3.51 -14.35
C GLU A 131 14.09 4.51 -15.46
N TYR A 132 14.88 4.57 -16.53
CA TYR A 132 14.57 5.41 -17.68
C TYR A 132 13.25 5.02 -18.35
N LEU A 133 13.01 3.72 -18.59
CA LEU A 133 11.76 3.23 -19.17
C LEU A 133 10.54 3.63 -18.33
N CYS A 134 10.65 3.63 -17.00
CA CYS A 134 9.59 4.11 -16.11
C CYS A 134 9.21 5.58 -16.37
N THR A 135 10.16 6.42 -16.77
CA THR A 135 9.92 7.86 -17.01
C THR A 135 9.21 8.17 -18.33
N ILE A 136 9.23 7.24 -19.29
CA ILE A 136 8.68 7.43 -20.63
C ILE A 136 7.44 6.56 -20.90
N LEU A 137 6.88 5.91 -19.86
CA LEU A 137 5.69 5.08 -19.99
C LEU A 137 4.50 5.87 -20.54
N ASN A 138 3.84 5.30 -21.53
CA ASN A 138 2.65 5.84 -22.19
C ASN A 138 1.72 4.68 -22.64
N ILE A 139 0.53 5.01 -23.17
CA ILE A 139 -0.47 4.01 -23.57
C ILE A 139 0.05 3.07 -24.67
N GLN A 140 0.91 3.58 -25.56
CA GLN A 140 1.41 2.82 -26.71
C GLN A 140 2.49 1.82 -26.29
N ASN A 141 3.33 2.15 -25.30
CA ASN A 141 4.52 1.38 -24.95
C ASN A 141 4.37 0.49 -23.70
N VAL A 142 3.38 0.76 -22.85
CA VAL A 142 3.28 0.11 -21.54
C VAL A 142 3.10 -1.40 -21.65
N CYS A 143 2.36 -1.89 -22.65
CA CYS A 143 2.13 -3.32 -22.87
C CYS A 143 3.42 -4.05 -23.23
N MET A 144 4.20 -3.53 -24.18
CA MET A 144 5.48 -4.12 -24.58
C MET A 144 6.50 -4.08 -23.45
N THR A 145 6.58 -2.94 -22.75
CA THR A 145 7.46 -2.77 -21.60
C THR A 145 7.11 -3.74 -20.47
N PHE A 146 5.81 -3.93 -20.20
CA PHE A 146 5.34 -4.88 -19.20
C PHE A 146 5.65 -6.33 -19.57
N ASP A 147 5.48 -6.71 -20.83
CA ASP A 147 5.77 -8.07 -21.30
C ASP A 147 7.25 -8.41 -21.08
N VAL A 148 8.15 -7.49 -21.47
CA VAL A 148 9.60 -7.61 -21.24
C VAL A 148 9.94 -7.63 -19.74
N ALA A 149 9.37 -6.72 -18.96
CA ALA A 149 9.59 -6.67 -17.52
C ALA A 149 9.12 -7.96 -16.82
N SER A 150 7.99 -8.52 -17.24
CA SER A 150 7.44 -9.77 -16.72
C SER A 150 8.31 -10.96 -17.14
N LEU A 151 8.80 -10.98 -18.38
CA LEU A 151 9.66 -12.05 -18.91
C LEU A 151 10.98 -12.16 -18.13
N TYR A 152 11.62 -11.02 -17.85
CA TYR A 152 12.88 -10.97 -17.10
C TYR A 152 12.70 -10.84 -15.58
N SER A 153 11.45 -10.88 -15.10
CA SER A 153 11.11 -10.77 -13.67
C SER A 153 11.72 -9.52 -13.01
N LEU A 154 11.50 -8.35 -13.61
CA LEU A 154 11.99 -7.05 -13.14
C LEU A 154 10.94 -6.35 -12.25
N PRO A 155 10.93 -6.58 -10.92
CA PRO A 155 9.78 -6.27 -10.06
C PRO A 155 9.43 -4.78 -10.02
N LYS A 156 10.42 -3.89 -10.04
CA LYS A 156 10.20 -2.44 -10.01
C LYS A 156 9.50 -1.96 -11.29
N LEU A 157 10.01 -2.38 -12.45
CA LEU A 157 9.44 -2.00 -13.75
C LEU A 157 8.06 -2.62 -13.93
N THR A 158 7.88 -3.90 -13.59
CA THR A 158 6.57 -4.56 -13.60
C THR A 158 5.55 -3.81 -12.72
N CYS A 159 5.94 -3.42 -11.51
CA CYS A 159 5.08 -2.66 -10.61
C CYS A 159 4.66 -1.31 -11.20
N MET A 160 5.60 -0.56 -11.78
CA MET A 160 5.32 0.74 -12.40
C MET A 160 4.41 0.61 -13.62
N CYS A 161 4.65 -0.38 -14.49
CA CYS A 161 3.75 -0.69 -15.61
C CYS A 161 2.35 -1.06 -15.11
N CYS A 162 2.25 -1.94 -14.11
CA CYS A 162 1.00 -2.31 -13.47
C CYS A 162 0.21 -1.10 -12.94
N MET A 163 0.89 -0.19 -12.22
CA MET A 163 0.26 1.04 -11.70
C MET A 163 -0.19 1.98 -12.81
N PHE A 164 0.58 2.10 -13.89
CA PHE A 164 0.21 2.90 -15.05
C PHE A 164 -1.01 2.30 -15.78
N MET A 165 -1.01 0.99 -16.00
CA MET A 165 -2.11 0.27 -16.64
C MET A 165 -3.41 0.38 -15.82
N ASP A 166 -3.35 0.24 -14.49
CA ASP A 166 -4.55 0.34 -13.64
C ASP A 166 -5.21 1.71 -13.70
N ARG A 167 -4.41 2.78 -13.83
CA ARG A 167 -4.91 4.16 -13.95
C ARG A 167 -5.53 4.45 -15.33
N ASN A 168 -5.14 3.70 -16.35
CA ASN A 168 -5.53 3.91 -17.74
C ASN A 168 -6.14 2.64 -18.37
N ALA A 169 -6.86 1.84 -17.57
CA ALA A 169 -7.23 0.49 -17.94
C ALA A 169 -8.08 0.45 -19.22
N GLN A 170 -9.00 1.40 -19.39
CA GLN A 170 -9.85 1.50 -20.58
C GLN A 170 -9.04 1.87 -21.83
N GLU A 171 -8.13 2.83 -21.75
CA GLU A 171 -7.28 3.18 -22.91
C GLU A 171 -6.32 2.04 -23.27
N VAL A 172 -5.77 1.34 -22.27
CA VAL A 172 -4.89 0.18 -22.49
C VAL A 172 -5.65 -0.95 -23.19
N LEU A 173 -6.87 -1.28 -22.75
CA LEU A 173 -7.72 -2.31 -23.40
C LEU A 173 -8.01 -2.00 -24.88
N ALA A 174 -8.06 -0.72 -25.25
CA ALA A 174 -8.31 -0.27 -26.62
C ALA A 174 -7.03 -0.12 -27.46
N SER A 175 -5.84 -0.25 -26.87
CA SER A 175 -4.56 -0.04 -27.54
C SER A 175 -4.16 -1.22 -28.45
N GLU A 176 -3.40 -0.92 -29.51
CA GLU A 176 -2.81 -1.97 -30.35
C GLU A 176 -1.77 -2.80 -29.58
N GLY A 177 -1.05 -2.17 -28.64
CA GLY A 177 -0.08 -2.85 -27.78
C GLY A 177 -0.70 -3.94 -26.90
N PHE A 178 -2.00 -3.85 -26.59
CA PHE A 178 -2.69 -4.93 -25.86
C PHE A 178 -2.80 -6.20 -26.72
N LEU A 179 -2.96 -6.09 -28.04
CA LEU A 179 -3.08 -7.22 -28.96
C LEU A 179 -1.77 -8.00 -29.13
N SER A 180 -0.63 -7.32 -28.91
CA SER A 180 0.71 -7.91 -29.05
C SER A 180 1.24 -8.56 -27.77
N LEU A 181 0.54 -8.45 -26.64
CA LEU A 181 0.93 -9.08 -25.37
C LEU A 181 1.05 -10.60 -25.51
N SER A 182 2.09 -11.18 -24.90
CA SER A 182 2.17 -12.62 -24.67
C SER A 182 0.98 -13.11 -23.82
N LYS A 183 0.61 -14.39 -23.99
CA LYS A 183 -0.47 -15.01 -23.20
C LYS A 183 -0.23 -14.88 -21.68
N ALA A 184 1.01 -15.04 -21.24
CA ALA A 184 1.38 -14.95 -19.83
C ALA A 184 1.21 -13.52 -19.30
N ALA A 185 1.70 -12.52 -20.02
CA ALA A 185 1.55 -11.12 -19.65
C ALA A 185 0.07 -10.68 -19.66
N LEU A 186 -0.70 -11.10 -20.67
CA LEU A 186 -2.13 -10.84 -20.75
C LEU A 186 -2.86 -11.33 -19.50
N LEU A 187 -2.66 -12.60 -19.12
CA LEU A 187 -3.27 -13.19 -17.91
C LEU A 187 -2.81 -12.47 -16.65
N ASN A 188 -1.52 -12.12 -16.54
CA ASN A 188 -1.00 -11.35 -15.41
C ASN A 188 -1.68 -9.98 -15.27
N ILE A 189 -2.13 -9.35 -16.36
CA ILE A 189 -2.88 -8.09 -16.32
C ILE A 189 -4.33 -8.36 -15.93
N VAL A 190 -5.04 -9.20 -16.69
CA VAL A 190 -6.50 -9.36 -16.54
C VAL A 190 -6.91 -10.16 -15.31
N LEU A 191 -6.02 -10.90 -14.65
CA LEU A 191 -6.36 -11.57 -13.39
C LEU A 191 -6.34 -10.62 -12.18
N ARG A 192 -5.72 -9.44 -12.30
CA ARG A 192 -5.59 -8.48 -11.19
C ARG A 192 -6.92 -7.82 -10.87
N ASP A 193 -7.28 -7.77 -9.59
CA ASP A 193 -8.47 -7.05 -9.11
C ASP A 193 -8.38 -5.54 -9.35
N SER A 194 -7.16 -5.00 -9.42
CA SER A 194 -6.90 -3.57 -9.60
C SER A 194 -7.02 -3.07 -11.04
N PHE A 195 -7.01 -3.98 -12.02
CA PHE A 195 -7.17 -3.63 -13.43
C PHE A 195 -8.66 -3.42 -13.73
N ALA A 196 -9.17 -2.26 -13.33
CA ALA A 196 -10.59 -1.97 -13.25
C ALA A 196 -11.13 -1.34 -14.54
N ALA A 197 -11.95 -2.11 -15.26
CA ALA A 197 -12.76 -1.66 -16.39
C ALA A 197 -14.10 -2.43 -16.38
N PRO A 198 -15.14 -1.95 -17.07
CA PRO A 198 -16.37 -2.72 -17.25
C PRO A 198 -16.05 -4.11 -17.81
N GLU A 199 -16.59 -5.16 -17.20
CA GLU A 199 -16.23 -6.54 -17.56
C GLU A 199 -16.58 -6.88 -19.02
N LYS A 200 -17.60 -6.20 -19.57
CA LYS A 200 -17.91 -6.23 -21.00
C LYS A 200 -16.74 -5.77 -21.88
N ASP A 201 -16.05 -4.69 -21.49
CA ASP A 201 -14.94 -4.13 -22.27
C ASP A 201 -13.72 -5.04 -22.20
N ILE A 202 -13.46 -5.63 -21.03
CA ILE A 202 -12.43 -6.67 -20.84
C ILE A 202 -12.73 -7.87 -21.74
N PHE A 203 -13.98 -8.36 -21.75
CA PHE A 203 -14.40 -9.46 -22.62
C PHE A 203 -14.17 -9.15 -24.10
N LEU A 204 -14.53 -7.95 -24.56
CA LEU A 204 -14.35 -7.54 -25.95
C LEU A 204 -12.87 -7.42 -26.34
N ALA A 205 -12.03 -6.89 -25.46
CA ALA A 205 -10.60 -6.81 -25.69
C ALA A 205 -9.96 -8.20 -25.77
N LEU A 206 -10.32 -9.12 -24.87
CA LEU A 206 -9.86 -10.51 -24.91
C LEU A 206 -10.35 -11.27 -26.15
N LEU A 207 -11.59 -11.02 -26.58
CA LEU A 207 -12.12 -11.55 -27.85
C LEU A 207 -11.28 -11.08 -29.04
N ASN A 208 -10.92 -9.79 -29.09
CA ASN A 208 -10.08 -9.25 -30.16
C ASN A 208 -8.66 -9.82 -30.11
N TRP A 209 -8.08 -9.97 -28.92
CA TRP A 209 -6.79 -10.62 -28.73
C TRP A 209 -6.80 -12.06 -29.22
N CYS A 210 -7.84 -12.84 -28.90
CA CYS A 210 -7.98 -14.24 -29.34
C CYS A 210 -8.11 -14.36 -30.87
N LYS A 211 -8.82 -13.41 -31.51
CA LYS A 211 -8.93 -13.34 -32.98
C LYS A 211 -7.59 -13.04 -33.64
N HIS A 212 -6.76 -12.21 -33.01
CA HIS A 212 -5.42 -11.89 -33.51
C HIS A 212 -4.46 -13.07 -33.31
N ASN A 213 -4.53 -13.73 -32.15
CA ASN A 213 -3.63 -14.79 -31.71
C ASN A 213 -4.30 -16.19 -31.83
N THR A 214 -4.60 -16.61 -33.07
CA THR A 214 -5.37 -17.84 -33.37
C THR A 214 -4.68 -19.16 -32.98
N LYS A 215 -3.37 -19.13 -32.71
CA LYS A 215 -2.57 -20.33 -32.38
C LYS A 215 -2.66 -20.72 -30.90
N GLU A 216 -3.11 -19.80 -30.04
CA GLU A 216 -3.13 -19.99 -28.59
C GLU A 216 -4.43 -20.67 -28.11
N ASN A 217 -4.36 -21.33 -26.95
CA ASN A 217 -5.56 -21.90 -26.33
C ASN A 217 -6.38 -20.78 -25.66
N HIS A 218 -7.53 -20.44 -26.24
CA HIS A 218 -8.39 -19.34 -25.79
C HIS A 218 -9.22 -19.67 -24.55
N ALA A 219 -9.38 -20.95 -24.18
CA ALA A 219 -10.27 -21.34 -23.08
C ALA A 219 -9.83 -20.73 -21.74
N GLU A 220 -8.53 -20.77 -21.45
CA GLU A 220 -7.95 -20.23 -20.21
C GLU A 220 -8.08 -18.70 -20.13
N ILE A 221 -7.90 -18.01 -21.26
CA ILE A 221 -8.02 -16.55 -21.34
C ILE A 221 -9.46 -16.11 -21.08
N MET A 222 -10.43 -16.81 -21.67
CA MET A 222 -11.83 -16.48 -21.48
C MET A 222 -12.35 -16.80 -20.07
N GLN A 223 -11.70 -17.71 -19.33
CA GLN A 223 -11.99 -17.96 -17.92
C GLN A 223 -11.56 -16.81 -16.99
N ALA A 224 -10.66 -15.93 -17.44
CA ALA A 224 -10.30 -14.74 -16.67
C ALA A 224 -11.41 -13.68 -16.63
N VAL A 225 -12.42 -13.80 -17.50
CA VAL A 225 -13.60 -12.91 -17.53
C VAL A 225 -14.56 -13.27 -16.40
N ARG A 226 -14.91 -12.28 -15.59
CA ARG A 226 -15.82 -12.40 -14.45
C ARG A 226 -17.28 -12.29 -14.91
N LEU A 227 -17.73 -13.27 -15.69
CA LEU A 227 -19.08 -13.30 -16.29
C LEU A 227 -20.24 -12.95 -15.33
N PRO A 228 -20.24 -13.34 -14.04
CA PRO A 228 -21.31 -12.94 -13.11
C PRO A 228 -21.48 -11.42 -12.94
N LEU A 229 -20.44 -10.63 -13.24
CA LEU A 229 -20.48 -9.16 -13.17
C LEU A 229 -21.10 -8.51 -14.41
N MET A 230 -21.35 -9.27 -15.48
CA MET A 230 -21.99 -8.77 -16.70
C MET A 230 -23.52 -8.80 -16.57
N SER A 231 -24.20 -7.83 -17.18
CA SER A 231 -25.66 -7.81 -17.27
C SER A 231 -26.20 -8.97 -18.12
N LEU A 232 -27.45 -9.37 -17.86
CA LEU A 232 -28.13 -10.39 -18.66
C LEU A 232 -28.13 -10.04 -20.16
N THR A 233 -28.34 -8.76 -20.47
CA THR A 233 -28.30 -8.25 -21.85
C THR A 233 -26.93 -8.44 -22.49
N GLU A 234 -25.84 -8.17 -21.77
CA GLU A 234 -24.48 -8.36 -22.28
C GLU A 234 -24.15 -9.85 -22.46
N LEU A 235 -24.54 -10.69 -21.51
CA LEU A 235 -24.33 -12.14 -21.61
C LEU A 235 -25.05 -12.72 -22.85
N LEU A 236 -26.29 -12.32 -23.09
CA LEU A 236 -27.10 -12.86 -24.20
C LEU A 236 -26.75 -12.25 -25.57
N ASN A 237 -26.40 -10.96 -25.62
CA ASN A 237 -26.21 -10.25 -26.89
C ASN A 237 -24.74 -10.03 -27.27
N VAL A 238 -23.80 -10.19 -26.34
CA VAL A 238 -22.35 -10.01 -26.59
C VAL A 238 -21.60 -11.32 -26.39
N VAL A 239 -21.77 -11.98 -25.24
CA VAL A 239 -21.01 -13.20 -24.91
C VAL A 239 -21.51 -14.38 -25.73
N ARG A 240 -22.82 -14.67 -25.71
CA ARG A 240 -23.40 -15.82 -26.42
C ARG A 240 -23.10 -15.83 -27.94
N PRO A 241 -23.22 -14.71 -28.68
CA PRO A 241 -22.93 -14.71 -30.13
C PRO A 241 -21.45 -14.89 -30.47
N SER A 242 -20.54 -14.68 -29.52
CA SER A 242 -19.10 -14.86 -29.77
C SER A 242 -18.68 -16.30 -30.03
N GLY A 243 -19.45 -17.28 -29.52
CA GLY A 243 -19.14 -18.70 -29.63
C GLY A 243 -17.89 -19.18 -28.87
N LEU A 244 -17.21 -18.30 -28.12
CA LEU A 244 -15.98 -18.65 -27.38
C LEU A 244 -16.23 -19.37 -26.04
N LEU A 245 -17.44 -19.24 -25.49
CA LEU A 245 -17.83 -19.82 -24.21
C LEU A 245 -19.04 -20.73 -24.40
N SER A 246 -19.09 -21.83 -23.64
CA SER A 246 -20.22 -22.74 -23.64
C SER A 246 -21.50 -22.06 -23.12
N PRO A 247 -22.69 -22.43 -23.62
CA PRO A 247 -23.96 -21.98 -23.04
C PRO A 247 -24.09 -22.26 -21.54
N ASP A 248 -23.54 -23.38 -21.07
CA ASP A 248 -23.57 -23.77 -19.64
C ASP A 248 -22.82 -22.76 -18.77
N ALA A 249 -21.63 -22.31 -19.18
CA ALA A 249 -20.89 -21.25 -18.48
C ALA A 249 -21.68 -19.94 -18.34
N ILE A 250 -22.50 -19.59 -19.32
CA ILE A 250 -23.38 -18.40 -19.25
C ILE A 250 -24.52 -18.64 -18.24
N LEU A 251 -25.12 -19.83 -18.24
CA LEU A 251 -26.17 -20.20 -17.29
C LEU A 251 -25.64 -20.26 -15.86
N ASP A 252 -24.45 -20.81 -15.66
CA ASP A 252 -23.75 -20.84 -14.38
C ASP A 252 -23.45 -19.42 -13.88
N ALA A 253 -23.03 -18.51 -14.75
CA ALA A 253 -22.81 -17.11 -14.39
C ALA A 253 -24.10 -16.41 -13.94
N ILE A 254 -25.22 -16.66 -14.64
CA ILE A 254 -26.55 -16.14 -14.26
C ILE A 254 -26.97 -16.71 -12.90
N LYS A 255 -26.77 -18.01 -12.69
CA LYS A 255 -27.06 -18.69 -11.43
C LYS A 255 -26.28 -18.09 -10.28
N VAL A 256 -24.95 -17.95 -10.42
CA VAL A 256 -24.07 -17.33 -9.41
C VAL A 256 -24.54 -15.93 -9.06
N ARG A 257 -24.89 -15.10 -10.06
CA ARG A 257 -25.39 -13.74 -9.81
C ARG A 257 -26.74 -13.73 -9.08
N SER A 258 -27.61 -14.70 -9.33
CA SER A 258 -28.94 -14.76 -8.71
C SER A 258 -28.95 -15.36 -7.29
N GLU A 259 -28.00 -16.24 -6.99
CA GLU A 259 -27.95 -16.98 -5.71
C GLU A 259 -26.97 -16.35 -4.70
N SER A 260 -25.95 -15.63 -5.18
CA SER A 260 -24.96 -14.95 -4.32
C SER A 260 -25.44 -13.56 -3.90
N ARG A 261 -24.94 -13.10 -2.75
CA ARG A 261 -25.02 -11.67 -2.39
C ARG A 261 -24.12 -10.85 -3.31
N ASP A 262 -24.51 -9.62 -3.61
CA ASP A 262 -23.76 -8.77 -4.54
C ASP A 262 -22.33 -8.51 -4.02
N MET A 263 -22.20 -8.25 -2.71
CA MET A 263 -20.90 -7.99 -2.10
C MET A 263 -19.99 -9.23 -1.99
N ASP A 264 -20.50 -10.43 -2.26
CA ASP A 264 -19.70 -11.66 -2.35
C ASP A 264 -19.15 -11.89 -3.77
N LEU A 265 -19.59 -11.10 -4.76
CA LEU A 265 -19.07 -11.15 -6.11
C LEU A 265 -17.66 -10.54 -6.18
N ASN A 266 -16.79 -11.14 -7.01
CA ASN A 266 -15.40 -10.72 -7.13
C ASN A 266 -15.25 -9.49 -8.04
N TYR A 267 -15.72 -8.32 -7.60
CA TYR A 267 -15.59 -7.07 -8.35
C TYR A 267 -14.13 -6.66 -8.56
N ARG A 268 -13.87 -5.95 -9.67
CA ARG A 268 -12.63 -5.21 -9.90
C ARG A 268 -12.79 -3.78 -9.40
N GLY A 269 -11.72 -3.18 -8.90
CA GLY A 269 -11.76 -1.83 -8.36
C GLY A 269 -10.48 -1.06 -8.62
N MET A 270 -10.60 0.26 -8.79
CA MET A 270 -9.46 1.14 -8.86
C MET A 270 -8.62 1.02 -7.58
N LEU A 271 -7.30 0.91 -7.71
CA LEU A 271 -6.37 0.81 -6.59
C LEU A 271 -5.34 1.93 -6.67
N ILE A 272 -5.41 2.87 -5.72
CA ILE A 272 -4.41 3.93 -5.58
C ILE A 272 -3.92 3.89 -4.12
N PRO A 273 -2.76 3.25 -3.86
CA PRO A 273 -2.24 3.13 -2.51
C PRO A 273 -1.89 4.48 -1.91
N GLU A 274 -2.16 4.62 -0.61
CA GLU A 274 -1.83 5.77 0.25
C GLU A 274 -2.44 7.12 -0.21
N GLU A 275 -3.41 7.12 -1.11
CA GLU A 275 -4.10 8.32 -1.56
C GLU A 275 -5.58 8.32 -1.16
N ASN A 276 -6.07 9.47 -0.65
CA ASN A 276 -7.47 9.63 -0.32
C ASN A 276 -8.35 9.73 -1.59
N ILE A 277 -9.08 8.66 -1.87
CA ILE A 277 -10.02 8.58 -2.99
C ILE A 277 -11.40 9.18 -2.67
N ALA A 278 -11.69 9.48 -1.40
CA ALA A 278 -12.91 10.16 -0.98
C ALA A 278 -12.76 11.69 -1.14
N THR A 279 -12.46 12.15 -2.35
CA THR A 279 -12.33 13.57 -2.67
C THR A 279 -13.04 13.90 -3.99
N MET A 280 -13.37 15.19 -4.18
CA MET A 280 -13.97 15.67 -5.43
C MET A 280 -13.08 15.43 -6.66
N LYS A 281 -11.75 15.40 -6.49
CA LYS A 281 -10.76 15.06 -7.54
C LYS A 281 -11.05 13.69 -8.17
N TYR A 282 -11.48 12.72 -7.35
CA TYR A 282 -11.81 11.35 -7.76
C TYR A 282 -13.32 11.14 -7.97
N GLY A 283 -14.10 12.23 -8.05
CA GLY A 283 -15.54 12.18 -8.27
C GLY A 283 -16.35 11.64 -7.09
N ALA A 284 -15.79 11.63 -5.88
CA ALA A 284 -16.52 11.23 -4.69
C ALA A 284 -17.54 12.30 -4.28
N GLN A 285 -18.70 11.88 -3.77
CA GLN A 285 -19.78 12.77 -3.36
C GLN A 285 -20.51 12.25 -2.11
N VAL A 286 -21.00 13.16 -1.28
CA VAL A 286 -21.88 12.82 -0.14
C VAL A 286 -23.34 12.78 -0.62
N VAL A 287 -23.93 11.59 -0.63
CA VAL A 287 -25.29 11.31 -1.13
C VAL A 287 -26.34 11.59 -0.06
N LYS A 288 -26.10 11.17 1.18
CA LYS A 288 -26.99 11.39 2.34
C LYS A 288 -26.24 12.01 3.52
N GLY A 289 -26.96 12.76 4.34
CA GLY A 289 -26.43 13.56 5.45
C GLY A 289 -26.70 15.06 5.27
N GLU A 290 -26.52 15.81 6.35
CA GLU A 290 -26.59 17.27 6.38
C GLU A 290 -25.20 17.89 6.20
N LEU A 291 -25.13 19.13 5.71
CA LEU A 291 -23.87 19.89 5.51
C LEU A 291 -22.83 19.13 4.67
N LYS A 292 -23.30 18.54 3.57
CA LYS A 292 -22.58 17.61 2.68
C LYS A 292 -21.24 18.13 2.13
N SER A 293 -21.11 19.43 1.90
CA SER A 293 -19.90 20.03 1.31
C SER A 293 -18.69 19.98 2.24
N ALA A 294 -18.90 19.88 3.55
CA ALA A 294 -17.83 19.97 4.54
C ALA A 294 -17.05 18.66 4.74
N LEU A 295 -17.58 17.51 4.35
CA LEU A 295 -16.97 16.22 4.72
C LEU A 295 -15.73 15.86 3.90
N LEU A 296 -15.73 16.28 2.63
CA LEU A 296 -14.75 15.88 1.61
C LEU A 296 -13.91 17.08 1.11
N ASP A 297 -13.95 18.22 1.80
CA ASP A 297 -13.21 19.44 1.44
C ASP A 297 -11.75 19.43 1.92
N GLY A 298 -11.42 18.54 2.85
CA GLY A 298 -10.08 18.39 3.42
C GLY A 298 -9.74 19.37 4.54
N ASP A 299 -10.67 20.25 4.96
CA ASP A 299 -10.43 21.13 6.10
C ASP A 299 -10.62 20.36 7.42
N THR A 300 -9.52 20.22 8.15
CA THR A 300 -9.48 19.48 9.42
C THR A 300 -9.12 20.40 10.60
N GLN A 301 -9.04 21.71 10.37
CA GLN A 301 -8.51 22.66 11.36
C GLN A 301 -9.45 23.84 11.62
N ASN A 302 -10.24 24.30 10.64
CA ASN A 302 -11.05 25.52 10.76
C ASN A 302 -12.54 25.25 10.92
N TYR A 303 -12.91 24.14 11.55
CA TYR A 303 -14.29 23.82 11.88
C TYR A 303 -14.70 24.36 13.26
N ASP A 304 -15.96 24.81 13.35
CA ASP A 304 -16.58 25.44 14.52
C ASP A 304 -18.00 24.91 14.74
N LEU A 305 -18.78 25.53 15.65
CA LEU A 305 -20.11 25.03 16.03
C LEU A 305 -21.14 25.07 14.88
N ASP A 306 -20.90 25.88 13.86
CA ASP A 306 -21.85 26.14 12.78
C ASP A 306 -21.36 25.58 11.42
N HIS A 307 -20.04 25.43 11.23
CA HIS A 307 -19.42 25.05 9.94
C HIS A 307 -18.33 23.99 10.07
N GLY A 308 -17.99 23.35 8.95
CA GLY A 308 -16.85 22.44 8.83
C GLY A 308 -17.11 21.01 9.33
N PHE A 309 -18.36 20.55 9.33
CA PHE A 309 -18.70 19.15 9.60
C PHE A 309 -19.98 18.74 8.87
N SER A 310 -20.10 17.46 8.56
CA SER A 310 -21.36 16.82 8.20
C SER A 310 -21.98 16.11 9.41
N ARG A 311 -23.30 15.96 9.39
CA ARG A 311 -24.02 15.31 10.49
C ARG A 311 -25.25 14.53 10.03
N HIS A 312 -25.73 13.67 10.90
CA HIS A 312 -27.05 13.03 10.77
C HIS A 312 -27.66 12.77 12.17
N PRO A 313 -28.99 12.74 12.30
CA PRO A 313 -29.66 12.43 13.57
C PRO A 313 -29.47 10.95 13.93
N ILE A 314 -29.25 10.68 15.22
CA ILE A 314 -29.17 9.32 15.76
C ILE A 314 -30.61 8.85 16.04
N ASP A 315 -31.06 7.89 15.25
CA ASP A 315 -32.38 7.26 15.34
C ASP A 315 -32.30 5.83 15.89
N ASP A 316 -33.36 5.39 16.57
CA ASP A 316 -33.39 4.05 17.20
C ASP A 316 -33.41 2.94 16.13
N ASP A 317 -33.89 3.23 14.92
CA ASP A 317 -33.95 2.29 13.79
C ASP A 317 -32.62 2.20 13.01
N CYS A 318 -31.61 3.03 13.32
CA CYS A 318 -30.32 3.10 12.62
C CYS A 318 -30.44 3.21 11.08
N ARG A 319 -31.53 3.80 10.58
CA ARG A 319 -31.80 3.96 9.14
C ARG A 319 -31.18 5.24 8.59
N SER A 320 -30.91 6.21 9.47
CA SER A 320 -30.25 7.45 9.13
C SER A 320 -28.74 7.30 9.21
N GLY A 321 -28.04 7.83 8.20
CA GLY A 321 -26.59 7.74 8.11
C GLY A 321 -26.03 8.70 7.07
N ILE A 322 -24.73 8.95 7.16
CA ILE A 322 -24.00 9.67 6.13
C ILE A 322 -23.58 8.65 5.07
N GLU A 323 -24.00 8.87 3.83
CA GLU A 323 -23.65 7.99 2.71
C GLU A 323 -22.76 8.72 1.72
N ILE A 324 -21.65 8.07 1.36
CA ILE A 324 -20.62 8.59 0.46
C ILE A 324 -20.56 7.66 -0.73
N LYS A 325 -20.64 8.22 -1.94
CA LYS A 325 -20.47 7.52 -3.20
C LYS A 325 -19.11 7.88 -3.78
N LEU A 326 -18.26 6.90 -3.98
CA LEU A 326 -17.00 7.03 -4.69
C LEU A 326 -17.26 7.19 -6.21
N GLY A 327 -16.37 7.92 -6.90
CA GLY A 327 -16.53 8.13 -8.35
C GLY A 327 -16.53 6.83 -9.14
N GLN A 328 -15.68 5.88 -8.73
CA GLN A 328 -15.56 4.54 -9.32
C GLN A 328 -15.48 3.47 -8.21
N PRO A 329 -15.87 2.21 -8.51
CA PRO A 329 -15.55 1.08 -7.65
C PRO A 329 -14.06 1.05 -7.33
N SER A 330 -13.72 0.98 -6.06
CA SER A 330 -12.33 1.12 -5.60
C SER A 330 -12.00 0.07 -4.54
N ILE A 331 -10.77 -0.42 -4.56
CA ILE A 331 -10.25 -1.34 -3.54
C ILE A 331 -9.80 -0.52 -2.34
N ILE A 332 -10.38 -0.79 -1.17
CA ILE A 332 -10.07 -0.05 0.07
C ILE A 332 -9.85 -1.02 1.23
N ASN A 333 -9.01 -0.61 2.17
CA ASN A 333 -8.76 -1.35 3.42
C ASN A 333 -8.46 -0.41 4.61
N HIS A 334 -8.45 0.91 4.38
CA HIS A 334 -8.14 1.91 5.39
C HIS A 334 -9.08 3.11 5.27
N ILE A 335 -9.72 3.46 6.38
CA ILE A 335 -10.56 4.65 6.51
C ILE A 335 -9.98 5.50 7.64
N ARG A 336 -9.93 6.81 7.42
CA ARG A 336 -9.73 7.80 8.49
C ARG A 336 -10.95 8.68 8.58
N LEU A 337 -11.39 8.96 9.79
CA LEU A 337 -12.45 9.94 10.01
C LEU A 337 -12.14 10.79 11.23
N LEU A 338 -12.46 12.06 11.16
CA LEU A 338 -12.32 13.00 12.26
C LEU A 338 -13.70 13.21 12.89
N LEU A 339 -13.89 12.66 14.09
CA LEU A 339 -15.05 12.99 14.91
C LEU A 339 -14.85 14.37 15.53
N TRP A 340 -15.95 15.05 15.84
CA TRP A 340 -15.89 16.31 16.59
C TRP A 340 -15.10 16.17 17.89
N ASP A 341 -14.05 16.97 18.05
CA ASP A 341 -13.14 16.89 19.22
C ASP A 341 -12.92 18.23 19.95
N ARG A 342 -13.71 19.27 19.65
CA ARG A 342 -13.58 20.60 20.29
C ARG A 342 -14.05 20.67 21.74
N ASP A 343 -14.75 19.64 22.24
CA ASP A 343 -15.19 19.53 23.63
C ASP A 343 -14.86 18.14 24.20
N SER A 344 -15.59 17.62 25.20
CA SER A 344 -15.37 16.30 25.84
C SER A 344 -16.30 15.18 25.37
N ARG A 345 -17.14 15.40 24.33
CA ARG A 345 -18.07 14.38 23.83
C ARG A 345 -17.41 13.15 23.19
N SER A 346 -18.04 12.00 23.32
CA SER A 346 -17.64 10.77 22.64
C SER A 346 -18.78 10.22 21.78
N TYR A 347 -18.44 9.42 20.79
CA TYR A 347 -19.37 8.85 19.82
C TYR A 347 -19.22 7.34 19.70
N SER A 348 -20.32 6.66 19.36
CA SER A 348 -20.31 5.26 18.94
C SER A 348 -20.92 5.16 17.54
N TYR A 349 -20.39 4.30 16.69
CA TYR A 349 -20.78 4.22 15.28
C TYR A 349 -20.40 2.88 14.65
N PHE A 350 -20.93 2.60 13.47
CA PHE A 350 -20.44 1.54 12.60
C PHE A 350 -20.30 2.05 11.17
N ILE A 351 -19.50 1.36 10.37
CA ILE A 351 -19.29 1.66 8.95
C ILE A 351 -19.62 0.44 8.13
N GLU A 352 -20.41 0.65 7.09
CA GLU A 352 -20.78 -0.36 6.10
C GLU A 352 -20.32 0.08 4.71
N VAL A 353 -20.05 -0.90 3.86
CA VAL A 353 -19.73 -0.66 2.45
C VAL A 353 -20.62 -1.49 1.55
N SER A 354 -20.86 -0.98 0.34
CA SER A 354 -21.72 -1.59 -0.66
C SER A 354 -21.24 -1.28 -2.09
N MET A 355 -21.64 -2.10 -3.05
CA MET A 355 -21.45 -1.90 -4.47
C MET A 355 -22.71 -1.34 -5.15
N ASP A 356 -23.90 -1.59 -4.60
CA ASP A 356 -25.20 -1.35 -5.25
C ASP A 356 -26.21 -0.55 -4.39
N GLU A 357 -25.84 -0.15 -3.16
CA GLU A 357 -26.69 0.51 -2.16
C GLU A 357 -27.80 -0.38 -1.56
N LEU A 358 -27.87 -1.66 -1.93
CA LEU A 358 -28.88 -2.61 -1.46
C LEU A 358 -28.25 -3.64 -0.52
N ASP A 359 -27.13 -4.25 -0.92
CA ASP A 359 -26.39 -5.21 -0.12
C ASP A 359 -25.23 -4.51 0.60
N TRP A 360 -25.28 -4.50 1.93
CA TRP A 360 -24.31 -3.81 2.78
C TRP A 360 -23.54 -4.82 3.63
N ILE A 361 -22.23 -4.59 3.76
CA ILE A 361 -21.38 -5.33 4.70
C ILE A 361 -20.75 -4.35 5.68
N ARG A 362 -20.95 -4.61 6.97
CA ARG A 362 -20.27 -3.92 8.06
C ARG A 362 -18.78 -4.24 8.07
N VAL A 363 -17.95 -3.21 7.90
CA VAL A 363 -16.47 -3.32 7.93
C VAL A 363 -15.89 -2.90 9.27
N ILE A 364 -16.54 -1.97 9.96
CA ILE A 364 -16.15 -1.47 11.27
C ILE A 364 -17.37 -1.46 12.16
N ASP A 365 -17.25 -2.01 13.36
CA ASP A 365 -18.30 -1.99 14.37
C ASP A 365 -17.77 -1.41 15.68
N HIS A 366 -18.02 -0.12 15.88
CA HIS A 366 -17.73 0.59 17.12
C HIS A 366 -19.02 1.05 17.82
N SER A 367 -20.14 0.33 17.65
CA SER A 367 -21.45 0.71 18.22
C SER A 367 -21.48 0.69 19.76
N HIS A 368 -20.49 0.06 20.39
CA HIS A 368 -20.41 -0.08 21.84
C HIS A 368 -19.16 0.58 22.46
N TYR A 369 -18.42 1.39 21.69
CA TYR A 369 -17.21 2.06 22.17
C TYR A 369 -17.37 3.58 22.16
N LEU A 370 -16.70 4.24 23.10
CA LEU A 370 -16.62 5.70 23.18
C LEU A 370 -15.41 6.22 22.40
N CYS A 371 -15.65 6.61 21.15
CA CYS A 371 -14.66 7.08 20.19
C CYS A 371 -14.64 8.61 20.09
N ARG A 372 -13.50 9.19 19.71
CA ARG A 372 -13.29 10.65 19.69
C ARG A 372 -12.12 11.03 18.79
N SER A 373 -12.19 12.23 18.20
CA SER A 373 -11.14 12.78 17.32
C SER A 373 -10.84 11.83 16.16
N TRP A 374 -9.60 11.85 15.66
CA TRP A 374 -9.16 11.01 14.55
C TRP A 374 -9.25 9.53 14.86
N GLN A 375 -9.97 8.83 13.98
CA GLN A 375 -10.02 7.38 13.94
C GLN A 375 -9.18 6.90 12.75
N LYS A 376 -8.33 5.90 12.98
CA LYS A 376 -7.52 5.19 11.98
C LYS A 376 -8.02 3.75 11.93
N LEU A 377 -8.89 3.47 10.97
CA LEU A 377 -9.67 2.24 10.88
C LEU A 377 -9.11 1.34 9.76
N TYR A 378 -8.91 0.07 10.06
CA TYR A 378 -8.32 -0.90 9.15
C TYR A 378 -9.20 -2.15 9.08
N PHE A 379 -9.35 -2.72 7.89
CA PHE A 379 -10.19 -3.90 7.64
C PHE A 379 -9.66 -4.69 6.43
N PRO A 380 -10.06 -5.96 6.23
CA PRO A 380 -9.65 -6.72 5.05
C PRO A 380 -10.05 -6.02 3.75
N ALA A 381 -9.09 -5.96 2.81
CA ALA A 381 -9.27 -5.28 1.54
C ALA A 381 -10.51 -5.80 0.79
N ARG A 382 -11.25 -4.87 0.18
CA ARG A 382 -12.45 -5.18 -0.60
C ARG A 382 -12.76 -4.06 -1.58
N VAL A 383 -13.52 -4.41 -2.61
CA VAL A 383 -14.05 -3.45 -3.57
C VAL A 383 -15.36 -2.89 -3.04
N CYS A 384 -15.52 -1.57 -3.08
CA CYS A 384 -16.80 -0.93 -2.84
C CYS A 384 -16.95 0.34 -3.66
N ARG A 385 -18.19 0.81 -3.78
CA ARG A 385 -18.52 2.11 -4.37
C ARG A 385 -19.22 3.04 -3.40
N TYR A 386 -19.94 2.47 -2.44
CA TYR A 386 -20.73 3.19 -1.47
C TYR A 386 -20.25 2.88 -0.07
N ILE A 387 -20.21 3.92 0.77
CA ILE A 387 -19.80 3.83 2.17
C ILE A 387 -20.89 4.51 2.99
N ARG A 388 -21.38 3.82 4.02
CA ARG A 388 -22.38 4.35 4.96
C ARG A 388 -21.76 4.40 6.36
N ILE A 389 -21.86 5.57 6.98
CA ILE A 389 -21.42 5.79 8.36
C ILE A 389 -22.66 6.08 9.20
N VAL A 390 -22.92 5.20 10.18
CA VAL A 390 -24.09 5.29 11.05
C VAL A 390 -23.64 5.54 12.48
N GLY A 391 -24.07 6.67 13.02
CA GLY A 391 -23.87 7.02 14.42
C GLY A 391 -24.94 6.37 15.27
N THR A 392 -24.54 5.75 16.38
CA THR A 392 -25.42 5.00 17.28
C THR A 392 -25.49 5.62 18.68
N HIS A 393 -24.47 6.39 19.06
CA HIS A 393 -24.46 7.09 20.33
C HIS A 393 -23.63 8.38 20.25
N ASN A 394 -24.04 9.38 21.03
CA ASN A 394 -23.27 10.58 21.33
C ASN A 394 -23.56 10.97 22.79
N THR A 395 -22.52 11.23 23.57
CA THR A 395 -22.64 11.51 25.02
C THR A 395 -23.29 12.86 25.35
N VAL A 396 -23.49 13.76 24.37
CA VAL A 396 -24.03 15.12 24.59
C VAL A 396 -25.43 15.29 24.02
N ASN A 397 -25.72 14.75 22.82
CA ASN A 397 -27.02 14.93 22.16
C ASN A 397 -27.30 13.77 21.18
N LYS A 398 -28.45 13.77 20.49
CA LYS A 398 -28.82 12.75 19.50
C LYS A 398 -28.38 13.07 18.07
N ILE A 399 -27.22 13.70 17.89
CA ILE A 399 -26.68 14.05 16.57
C ILE A 399 -25.26 13.49 16.43
N PHE A 400 -24.99 12.79 15.33
CA PHE A 400 -23.66 12.29 15.01
C PHE A 400 -22.93 13.26 14.08
N HIS A 401 -21.71 13.68 14.44
CA HIS A 401 -20.95 14.69 13.70
C HIS A 401 -19.64 14.09 13.19
N ILE A 402 -19.34 14.35 11.92
CA ILE A 402 -18.06 14.01 11.28
C ILE A 402 -17.51 15.27 10.63
N VAL A 403 -16.29 15.63 11.00
CA VAL A 403 -15.58 16.80 10.46
C VAL A 403 -14.98 16.45 9.10
N ALA A 404 -14.22 15.37 9.03
CA ALA A 404 -13.52 14.95 7.82
C ALA A 404 -13.61 13.44 7.63
N PHE A 405 -13.59 13.01 6.37
CA PHE A 405 -13.55 11.60 5.99
C PHE A 405 -12.51 11.37 4.90
N GLU A 406 -11.69 10.34 5.09
CA GLU A 406 -10.72 9.87 4.13
C GLU A 406 -10.88 8.37 3.94
N CYS A 407 -10.75 7.92 2.70
CA CYS A 407 -10.84 6.53 2.33
C CYS A 407 -9.71 6.19 1.37
N MET A 408 -8.99 5.11 1.63
CA MET A 408 -7.80 4.74 0.85
C MET A 408 -7.50 3.24 0.96
N PHE A 409 -6.51 2.82 0.17
CA PHE A 409 -5.84 1.56 0.34
C PHE A 409 -4.46 1.80 0.97
N THR A 410 -4.05 0.98 1.92
CA THR A 410 -2.70 1.00 2.49
C THR A 410 -1.97 -0.32 2.27
N ASN A 411 -0.67 -0.21 1.95
CA ASN A 411 0.24 -1.35 1.89
C ASN A 411 0.83 -1.69 3.27
N LYS A 412 0.55 -0.87 4.30
CA LYS A 412 1.05 -1.12 5.66
C LYS A 412 0.41 -2.38 6.23
N THR A 413 1.23 -3.25 6.77
CA THR A 413 0.75 -4.44 7.47
C THR A 413 0.14 -4.06 8.81
N PHE A 414 -1.04 -4.57 9.11
CA PHE A 414 -1.70 -4.41 10.40
C PHE A 414 -2.26 -5.75 10.86
N THR A 415 -2.45 -5.90 12.17
CA THR A 415 -3.07 -7.10 12.77
C THR A 415 -4.39 -6.70 13.41
N LEU A 416 -5.46 -7.40 13.05
CA LEU A 416 -6.77 -7.23 13.64
C LEU A 416 -7.08 -8.43 14.53
N GLU A 417 -7.56 -8.16 15.74
CA GLU A 417 -8.07 -9.16 16.67
C GLU A 417 -9.48 -8.75 17.09
N LYS A 418 -10.47 -9.59 16.75
CA LYS A 418 -11.90 -9.29 16.94
C LYS A 418 -12.32 -7.94 16.32
N GLY A 419 -11.73 -7.60 15.17
CA GLY A 419 -12.00 -6.35 14.45
C GLY A 419 -11.28 -5.11 14.99
N LEU A 420 -10.49 -5.23 16.07
CA LEU A 420 -9.72 -4.13 16.64
C LEU A 420 -8.25 -4.23 16.27
N ILE A 421 -7.59 -3.10 16.05
CA ILE A 421 -6.17 -3.06 15.73
C ILE A 421 -5.30 -3.41 16.94
N VAL A 422 -4.35 -4.31 16.74
CA VAL A 422 -3.26 -4.60 17.68
C VAL A 422 -2.13 -3.61 17.37
N PRO A 423 -1.90 -2.59 18.20
CA PRO A 423 -0.88 -1.59 17.92
C PRO A 423 0.53 -2.19 18.10
N MET A 424 1.44 -1.84 17.19
CA MET A 424 2.86 -2.18 17.30
C MET A 424 3.67 -1.12 18.07
N GLU A 425 3.10 0.06 18.26
CA GLU A 425 3.72 1.23 18.88
C GLU A 425 2.80 1.83 19.96
N ASN A 426 3.31 2.82 20.70
CA ASN A 426 2.53 3.47 21.75
C ASN A 426 1.40 4.33 21.17
N VAL A 427 0.15 3.95 21.45
CA VAL A 427 -1.06 4.69 21.04
C VAL A 427 -1.57 5.66 22.12
N ALA A 428 -0.99 5.64 23.32
CA ALA A 428 -1.29 6.60 24.38
C ALA A 428 -0.41 7.87 24.20
N THR A 429 -0.61 8.58 23.09
CA THR A 429 0.13 9.79 22.74
C THR A 429 -0.79 10.90 22.24
N ILE A 430 -0.35 12.15 22.32
CA ILE A 430 -1.08 13.29 21.74
C ILE A 430 -1.23 13.14 20.22
N ALA A 431 -0.20 12.60 19.54
CA ALA A 431 -0.19 12.40 18.10
C ALA A 431 -1.25 11.37 17.63
N ASP A 432 -1.58 10.40 18.49
CA ASP A 432 -2.68 9.45 18.29
C ASP A 432 -3.98 9.88 19.00
N CYS A 433 -4.10 11.17 19.32
CA CYS A 433 -5.30 11.79 19.85
C CYS A 433 -5.78 11.21 21.19
N ALA A 434 -4.88 10.58 21.96
CA ALA A 434 -5.17 10.20 23.34
C ALA A 434 -5.26 11.45 24.23
N SER A 435 -6.12 11.37 25.25
CA SER A 435 -6.37 12.48 26.17
C SER A 435 -6.48 12.01 27.61
N VAL A 436 -6.07 12.86 28.54
CA VAL A 436 -6.30 12.66 29.97
C VAL A 436 -7.64 13.30 30.32
N ILE A 437 -8.62 12.49 30.74
CA ILE A 437 -9.97 12.97 31.08
C ILE A 437 -10.18 13.10 32.59
N GLU A 438 -9.39 12.39 33.40
CA GLU A 438 -9.31 12.58 34.85
C GLU A 438 -7.86 12.63 35.31
N GLY A 439 -7.60 13.43 36.34
CA GLY A 439 -6.26 13.75 36.82
C GLY A 439 -6.00 15.26 36.80
N VAL A 440 -5.07 15.69 37.63
CA VAL A 440 -4.65 17.09 37.77
C VAL A 440 -3.26 17.23 37.15
N SER A 441 -3.12 18.21 36.27
CA SER A 441 -1.83 18.61 35.72
C SER A 441 -1.82 20.12 35.51
N ARG A 442 -0.67 20.75 35.78
CA ARG A 442 -0.43 22.17 35.45
C ARG A 442 -0.26 22.37 33.94
N SER A 443 0.22 21.34 33.23
CA SER A 443 0.43 21.35 31.79
C SER A 443 -0.50 20.34 31.13
N ARG A 444 -1.36 20.81 30.21
CA ARG A 444 -2.24 19.92 29.44
C ARG A 444 -1.42 18.83 28.74
N ASN A 445 -1.88 17.58 28.83
CA ASN A 445 -1.25 16.41 28.19
C ASN A 445 0.17 16.05 28.66
N ALA A 446 0.63 16.54 29.82
CA ALA A 446 1.96 16.21 30.35
C ALA A 446 2.25 14.70 30.39
N LEU A 447 1.25 13.88 30.70
CA LEU A 447 1.39 12.41 30.72
C LEU A 447 1.60 11.77 29.34
N LEU A 448 1.15 12.43 28.27
CA LEU A 448 1.02 11.86 26.92
C LEU A 448 1.92 12.53 25.88
N ASN A 449 2.72 13.54 26.29
CA ASN A 449 3.58 14.31 25.40
C ASN A 449 4.89 13.60 25.02
N GLY A 450 5.21 12.48 25.68
CA GLY A 450 6.42 11.68 25.44
C GLY A 450 7.69 12.22 26.10
N ASP A 451 7.64 13.35 26.81
CA ASP A 451 8.79 13.83 27.58
C ASP A 451 8.94 13.03 28.87
N THR A 452 10.08 12.34 28.97
CA THR A 452 10.42 11.46 30.10
C THR A 452 11.69 11.92 30.80
N LYS A 453 12.16 13.14 30.52
CA LYS A 453 13.42 13.67 31.06
C LYS A 453 13.29 15.07 31.63
N ASN A 454 12.43 15.91 31.04
CA ASN A 454 12.26 17.29 31.48
C ASN A 454 10.93 17.46 32.21
N TYR A 455 10.93 17.04 33.48
CA TYR A 455 9.84 17.30 34.42
C TYR A 455 10.41 17.65 35.79
N ASP A 456 9.68 18.48 36.52
CA ASP A 456 10.05 18.98 37.85
C ASP A 456 8.80 19.22 38.69
N TRP A 457 8.98 19.76 39.89
CA TRP A 457 7.87 19.92 40.84
C TRP A 457 6.77 20.84 40.32
N ASP A 458 7.10 21.69 39.35
CA ASP A 458 6.23 22.70 38.78
C ASP A 458 5.57 22.27 37.47
N SER A 459 6.11 21.27 36.75
CA SER A 459 5.59 20.86 35.44
C SER A 459 6.00 19.44 35.01
N GLY A 460 5.29 18.89 34.01
CA GLY A 460 5.70 17.64 33.36
C GLY A 460 5.16 16.33 33.98
N TYR A 461 4.15 16.40 34.85
CA TYR A 461 3.49 15.22 35.42
C TYR A 461 1.97 15.39 35.51
N THR A 462 1.26 14.27 35.68
CA THR A 462 -0.18 14.24 36.01
C THR A 462 -0.34 13.48 37.32
N CYS A 463 -1.13 14.02 38.25
CA CYS A 463 -1.34 13.45 39.58
C CYS A 463 -2.81 13.50 39.99
N HIS A 464 -3.14 12.83 41.10
CA HIS A 464 -4.42 12.96 41.78
C HIS A 464 -4.20 12.83 43.29
N GLN A 465 -5.16 13.27 44.10
CA GLN A 465 -5.11 13.02 45.54
C GLN A 465 -5.40 11.53 45.81
N LEU A 466 -4.60 10.93 46.68
CA LEU A 466 -4.79 9.55 47.11
C LEU A 466 -6.15 9.41 47.80
N GLY A 467 -6.91 8.38 47.44
CA GLY A 467 -8.23 8.09 48.01
C GLY A 467 -9.40 8.95 47.48
N SER A 468 -9.14 9.93 46.63
CA SER A 468 -10.18 10.86 46.11
C SER A 468 -10.16 11.05 44.58
N GLY A 469 -9.53 10.16 43.84
CA GLY A 469 -9.53 10.24 42.37
C GLY A 469 -8.66 9.19 41.71
N ALA A 470 -8.48 9.34 40.40
CA ALA A 470 -7.61 8.52 39.58
C ALA A 470 -7.08 9.31 38.39
N ILE A 471 -6.16 8.70 37.62
CA ILE A 471 -5.75 9.20 36.31
C ILE A 471 -6.43 8.35 35.26
N VAL A 472 -7.30 8.96 34.46
CA VAL A 472 -7.99 8.28 33.35
C VAL A 472 -7.44 8.81 32.03
N VAL A 473 -6.86 7.90 31.27
CA VAL A 473 -6.41 8.14 29.89
C VAL A 473 -7.45 7.53 28.95
N GLN A 474 -8.09 8.37 28.14
CA GLN A 474 -8.95 7.95 27.05
C GLN A 474 -8.15 7.91 25.74
N LEU A 475 -8.15 6.77 25.07
CA LEU A 475 -7.60 6.62 23.72
C LEU A 475 -8.64 7.11 22.70
N ALA A 476 -8.19 7.56 21.53
CA ALA A 476 -9.07 8.10 20.50
C ALA A 476 -10.08 7.07 19.97
N GLN A 477 -9.69 5.80 19.94
CA GLN A 477 -10.46 4.67 19.43
C GLN A 477 -10.16 3.41 20.25
N PRO A 478 -10.97 2.35 20.15
CA PRO A 478 -10.67 1.06 20.78
C PRO A 478 -9.45 0.39 20.16
N TYR A 479 -8.56 -0.14 21.01
CA TYR A 479 -7.37 -0.89 20.62
C TYR A 479 -7.32 -2.26 21.28
N MET A 480 -6.60 -3.18 20.66
CA MET A 480 -6.22 -4.44 21.29
C MET A 480 -4.85 -4.32 21.96
N ILE A 481 -4.81 -3.96 23.25
CA ILE A 481 -3.57 -3.65 23.96
C ILE A 481 -3.03 -4.90 24.67
N GLY A 482 -1.72 -5.17 24.49
CA GLY A 482 -1.03 -6.28 25.15
C GLY A 482 -0.15 -5.87 26.35
N SER A 483 0.23 -4.60 26.46
CA SER A 483 1.09 -4.10 27.53
C SER A 483 0.84 -2.63 27.84
N ILE A 484 1.05 -2.24 29.09
CA ILE A 484 1.04 -0.85 29.53
C ILE A 484 2.38 -0.54 30.20
N ARG A 485 2.93 0.64 29.91
CA ARG A 485 4.12 1.20 30.57
C ARG A 485 3.78 2.59 31.07
N LEU A 486 4.27 2.91 32.25
CA LEU A 486 4.07 4.19 32.91
C LEU A 486 5.36 4.55 33.65
N LEU A 487 5.70 5.84 33.64
CA LEU A 487 6.81 6.40 34.41
C LEU A 487 6.24 6.98 35.69
N LEU A 488 6.62 6.41 36.82
CA LEU A 488 6.32 6.98 38.12
C LEU A 488 7.30 8.10 38.43
N TRP A 489 6.83 9.10 39.18
CA TRP A 489 7.66 10.20 39.65
C TRP A 489 8.90 9.67 40.37
N ASP A 490 10.07 10.12 39.92
CA ASP A 490 11.38 9.65 40.39
C ASP A 490 12.39 10.79 40.64
N CYS A 491 11.93 12.05 40.69
CA CYS A 491 12.79 13.17 41.08
C CYS A 491 13.14 13.19 42.58
N ASP A 492 12.55 12.30 43.39
CA ASP A 492 12.87 12.13 44.80
C ASP A 492 12.73 10.66 45.26
N ASP A 493 12.90 10.42 46.55
CA ASP A 493 12.93 9.08 47.14
C ASP A 493 11.56 8.44 47.37
N ARG A 494 10.45 9.03 46.90
CA ARG A 494 9.12 8.43 47.08
C ARG A 494 8.97 7.15 46.27
N SER A 495 8.05 6.30 46.71
CA SER A 495 7.60 5.14 45.98
C SER A 495 6.09 5.09 45.93
N TYR A 496 5.55 4.34 44.97
CA TYR A 496 4.12 4.23 44.74
C TYR A 496 3.68 2.77 44.71
N SER A 497 2.52 2.50 45.27
CA SER A 497 1.76 1.27 44.99
C SER A 497 0.54 1.65 44.14
N TYR A 498 0.09 0.80 43.22
CA TYR A 498 -0.98 1.16 42.28
C TYR A 498 -1.69 -0.06 41.71
N TYR A 499 -2.84 0.15 41.09
CA TYR A 499 -3.48 -0.82 40.21
C TYR A 499 -3.85 -0.15 38.89
N VAL A 500 -4.04 -0.96 37.85
CA VAL A 500 -4.46 -0.51 36.52
C VAL A 500 -5.72 -1.24 36.15
N GLU A 501 -6.73 -0.49 35.73
CA GLU A 501 -7.96 -1.01 35.16
C GLU A 501 -8.14 -0.51 33.74
N VAL A 502 -8.91 -1.25 32.95
CA VAL A 502 -9.28 -0.86 31.58
C VAL A 502 -10.79 -0.94 31.42
N SER A 503 -11.32 -0.09 30.55
CA SER A 503 -12.74 -0.06 30.21
C SER A 503 -12.95 0.23 28.72
N THR A 504 -14.04 -0.29 28.18
CA THR A 504 -14.51 0.00 26.82
C THR A 504 -15.64 1.03 26.79
N ASN A 505 -16.32 1.25 27.92
CA ASN A 505 -17.54 2.04 28.04
C ASN A 505 -17.54 3.03 29.22
N GLN A 506 -16.44 3.14 29.97
CA GLN A 506 -16.26 3.96 31.18
C GLN A 506 -17.18 3.61 32.36
N GLN A 507 -18.03 2.58 32.23
CA GLN A 507 -18.95 2.13 33.28
C GLN A 507 -18.47 0.85 33.95
N GLN A 508 -17.97 -0.09 33.14
CA GLN A 508 -17.45 -1.36 33.59
C GLN A 508 -15.93 -1.36 33.48
N TRP A 509 -15.26 -1.56 34.60
CA TRP A 509 -13.80 -1.55 34.71
C TRP A 509 -13.31 -2.94 35.05
N THR A 510 -12.21 -3.35 34.43
CA THR A 510 -11.54 -4.62 34.69
C THR A 510 -10.11 -4.36 35.12
N MET A 511 -9.73 -4.82 36.31
CA MET A 511 -8.35 -4.73 36.79
C MET A 511 -7.45 -5.69 36.00
N VAL A 512 -6.35 -5.15 35.46
CA VAL A 512 -5.42 -5.84 34.56
C VAL A 512 -3.99 -5.90 35.13
N ALA A 513 -3.70 -5.08 36.13
CA ALA A 513 -2.47 -5.16 36.92
C ALA A 513 -2.73 -4.69 38.35
N ASP A 514 -2.28 -5.48 39.33
CA ASP A 514 -2.31 -5.13 40.74
C ASP A 514 -0.88 -5.06 41.29
N ARG A 515 -0.46 -3.84 41.67
CA ARG A 515 0.80 -3.52 42.34
C ARG A 515 0.56 -2.85 43.69
N THR A 516 -0.62 -3.02 44.29
CA THR A 516 -0.99 -2.39 45.57
C THR A 516 -0.13 -2.86 46.75
N LYS A 517 0.55 -4.00 46.61
CA LYS A 517 1.45 -4.57 47.63
C LYS A 517 2.94 -4.44 47.26
N VAL A 518 3.28 -3.65 46.25
CA VAL A 518 4.64 -3.50 45.73
C VAL A 518 5.03 -2.03 45.72
N SER A 519 6.14 -1.70 46.39
CA SER A 519 6.76 -0.38 46.31
C SER A 519 7.44 -0.22 44.95
N CYS A 520 6.84 0.58 44.07
CA CYS A 520 7.34 0.87 42.73
C CYS A 520 8.00 2.26 42.65
N LYS A 521 9.05 2.41 41.84
CA LYS A 521 9.72 3.69 41.55
C LYS A 521 10.12 3.76 40.08
N SER A 522 10.22 4.98 39.53
CA SER A 522 10.65 5.25 38.15
C SER A 522 9.89 4.39 37.13
N TRP A 523 10.58 3.67 36.24
CA TRP A 523 9.99 2.67 35.34
C TRP A 523 9.80 1.31 36.05
N PRO A 524 8.60 0.96 36.54
CA PRO A 524 8.31 -0.40 36.95
C PRO A 524 8.42 -1.34 35.73
N PHE A 525 8.89 -2.57 35.94
CA PHE A 525 8.91 -3.62 34.92
C PHE A 525 7.54 -3.70 34.20
N SER A 526 7.56 -3.69 32.86
CA SER A 526 6.36 -3.61 32.02
C SER A 526 5.24 -4.53 32.51
N ALA A 527 4.05 -3.98 32.75
CA ALA A 527 2.90 -4.78 33.09
C ALA A 527 2.40 -5.49 31.83
N ALA A 528 2.76 -6.77 31.69
CA ALA A 528 2.08 -7.65 30.76
C ALA A 528 0.65 -7.85 31.26
N LEU A 529 -0.32 -7.50 30.43
CA LEU A 529 -1.72 -7.55 30.80
C LEU A 529 -2.16 -9.02 30.90
N ARG A 530 -2.52 -9.48 32.10
CA ARG A 530 -3.03 -10.84 32.33
C ARG A 530 -4.44 -10.74 32.89
N VAL A 531 -5.42 -11.33 32.19
CA VAL A 531 -6.77 -11.53 32.74
C VAL A 531 -6.71 -12.74 33.67
N SER A 532 -7.03 -12.55 34.94
CA SER A 532 -7.16 -13.65 35.91
C SER A 532 -8.43 -14.45 35.61
N GLY A 533 -8.29 -15.52 34.82
CA GLY A 533 -9.39 -16.37 34.41
C GLY A 533 -8.95 -17.67 33.74
N ALA A 534 -7.88 -18.31 34.21
CA ALA A 534 -7.58 -19.72 33.93
C ALA A 534 -6.64 -20.26 35.01
N ALA A 535 -6.97 -21.45 35.52
CA ALA A 535 -6.34 -22.09 36.67
C ALA A 535 -4.84 -22.37 36.49
N GLN A 536 -4.16 -22.47 37.64
CA GLN A 536 -2.78 -22.89 37.83
C GLN A 536 -2.33 -24.01 36.89
N LEU A 537 -1.14 -23.85 36.28
CA LEU A 537 -0.24 -24.95 35.96
C LEU A 537 1.21 -24.43 35.99
N ASN A 538 2.03 -25.07 36.82
CA ASN A 538 3.44 -24.76 37.03
C ASN A 538 4.33 -25.42 35.97
N SER A 539 5.41 -24.69 35.64
CA SER A 539 6.72 -25.14 35.17
C SER A 539 6.93 -25.50 33.67
N TRP A 540 8.04 -24.95 33.15
CA TRP A 540 8.79 -25.21 31.90
C TRP A 540 8.47 -24.38 30.64
N SER A 541 9.53 -23.65 30.21
CA SER A 541 9.91 -23.20 28.85
C SER A 541 8.86 -22.65 27.87
N LEU A 542 9.06 -21.39 27.44
CA LEU A 542 8.43 -20.69 26.30
C LEU A 542 8.32 -21.56 25.01
N PRO A 543 7.43 -21.23 24.03
CA PRO A 543 6.43 -20.15 23.99
C PRO A 543 5.04 -20.61 23.50
N ALA A 544 3.96 -20.31 24.23
CA ALA A 544 2.60 -20.07 23.70
C ALA A 544 1.58 -20.14 24.83
N LEU A 545 1.20 -18.99 25.38
CA LEU A 545 -0.18 -18.67 25.77
C LEU A 545 -0.18 -17.21 26.25
N GLN A 546 -0.41 -16.28 25.32
CA GLN A 546 -0.73 -14.90 25.66
C GLN A 546 -2.24 -14.82 25.89
N ALA A 547 -2.67 -14.67 27.15
CA ALA A 547 -3.99 -14.14 27.42
C ALA A 547 -3.99 -12.66 26.99
N ARG A 548 -4.62 -12.37 25.85
CA ARG A 548 -4.80 -11.01 25.32
C ARG A 548 -6.11 -10.43 25.86
N LEU A 549 -6.10 -9.15 26.22
CA LEU A 549 -7.30 -8.46 26.71
C LEU A 549 -8.35 -8.32 25.61
N SER A 550 -9.55 -7.87 25.94
CA SER A 550 -10.64 -7.69 24.98
C SER A 550 -10.95 -6.20 24.81
N GLY A 551 -10.23 -5.49 23.94
CA GLY A 551 -10.52 -4.11 23.54
C GLY A 551 -10.38 -3.10 24.66
N SER A 552 -9.71 -1.97 24.43
CA SER A 552 -9.62 -0.91 25.44
C SER A 552 -9.69 0.45 24.75
N SER A 553 -10.62 1.29 25.21
CA SER A 553 -10.76 2.69 24.79
C SER A 553 -10.45 3.65 25.94
N ALA A 554 -10.45 3.19 27.19
CA ALA A 554 -9.99 3.93 28.35
C ALA A 554 -9.10 3.06 29.26
N VAL A 555 -8.03 3.66 29.79
CA VAL A 555 -7.12 3.08 30.77
C VAL A 555 -7.17 3.94 32.03
N LEU A 556 -7.53 3.33 33.15
CA LEU A 556 -7.50 3.93 34.48
C LEU A 556 -6.20 3.48 35.16
N VAL A 557 -5.36 4.43 35.56
CA VAL A 557 -4.25 4.18 36.48
C VAL A 557 -4.64 4.79 37.82
N ALA A 558 -4.90 3.93 38.80
CA ALA A 558 -5.20 4.35 40.16
C ALA A 558 -3.98 4.06 41.03
N VAL A 559 -3.34 5.12 41.52
CA VAL A 559 -2.18 5.03 42.40
C VAL A 559 -2.67 5.11 43.85
N SER A 560 -2.32 4.14 44.69
CA SER A 560 -2.70 4.09 46.10
C SER A 560 -1.54 3.65 47.00
N TRP A 561 -1.26 4.51 47.99
CA TRP A 561 -0.35 4.37 49.14
C TRP A 561 1.14 4.52 48.87
#